data_AF-A0A968MG90-F1
#
_entry.id   AF-A0A968MG90-F1
#
_cell.length_a   1.000
_cell.length_b   1.000
_cell.length_c   1.000
_cell.angle_alpha   90.00
_cell.angle_beta   90.00
_cell.angle_gamma   90.00
#
_symmetry.space_group_name_H-M   'P 1'
#
loop_
_entity.id
_entity.type
_entity.pdbx_description
1 polymer ?
#
loop_
_entity_poly.entity_id
_entity_poly.type
_entity_poly.pdbx_seq_one_letter_code
_entity_poly.pdbx_strand_id
1 'polypeptide(L)'
;MLPNVQPLVLGQVTDRTGAFDEKDQLFGLRPTDDKIATVNPASKTPYHPNDPMMPIAWLKPYQLPKGKSGMAFTATIGASTDLLSEGVRRLFVNATYHLLATGTCCFHPKCYHPPQRGCP
;
A
#
# COMPACT_ATOMS: atom_id res chain seq x y z
N MET A 1 0.46 -14.08 7.57
CA MET A 1 0.95 -13.27 6.44
C MET A 1 1.55 -14.18 5.38
N LEU A 2 1.38 -13.86 4.10
CA LEU A 2 1.98 -14.65 3.02
C LEU A 2 3.52 -14.53 3.05
N PRO A 3 4.27 -15.57 2.64
CA PRO A 3 5.72 -15.50 2.57
C PRO A 3 6.20 -14.37 1.64
N ASN A 4 7.29 -13.72 2.02
CA ASN A 4 7.97 -12.66 1.26
C ASN A 4 7.10 -11.43 0.96
N VAL A 5 6.00 -11.21 1.70
CA VAL A 5 5.25 -9.95 1.64
C VAL A 5 5.84 -8.98 2.65
N GLN A 6 6.13 -7.76 2.19
CA GLN A 6 6.58 -6.66 3.03
C GLN A 6 5.47 -5.61 3.15
N PRO A 7 4.75 -5.56 4.29
CA PRO A 7 3.83 -4.47 4.58
C PRO A 7 4.57 -3.15 4.66
N LEU A 8 4.01 -2.11 4.06
CA LEU A 8 4.50 -0.74 4.13
C LEU A 8 3.59 0.12 5.00
N VAL A 9 2.28 -0.08 4.87
CA VAL A 9 1.26 0.64 5.62
C VAL A 9 0.27 -0.38 6.17
N LEU A 10 -0.04 -0.28 7.46
CA LEU A 10 -1.09 -1.04 8.11
C LEU A 10 -2.31 -0.15 8.32
N GLY A 11 -3.49 -0.76 8.30
CA GLY A 11 -4.77 -0.07 8.45
C GLY A 11 -5.36 -0.28 9.83
N GLN A 12 -5.59 0.83 10.51
CA GLN A 12 -6.33 0.85 11.75
C GLN A 12 -7.82 1.02 11.46
N VAL A 13 -8.64 0.11 11.97
CA VAL A 13 -10.09 0.21 11.96
C VAL A 13 -10.52 1.10 13.11
N THR A 14 -11.25 2.16 12.80
CA THR A 14 -11.84 3.09 13.76
C THR A 14 -13.37 3.00 13.76
N ASP A 15 -13.96 3.30 14.90
CA ASP A 15 -15.38 3.52 15.08
C ASP A 15 -15.75 4.90 14.53
N ARG A 16 -16.95 4.98 13.97
CA ARG A 16 -17.55 6.23 13.50
C ARG A 16 -17.89 7.11 14.70
N THR A 17 -17.59 8.41 14.61
CA THR A 17 -17.95 9.38 15.66
C THR A 17 -19.20 10.20 15.28
N GLY A 18 -19.53 10.32 14.00
CA GLY A 18 -20.69 11.07 13.47
C GLY A 18 -21.88 10.23 13.02
N ALA A 19 -23.04 10.88 12.84
CA ALA A 19 -24.22 10.31 12.19
C ALA A 19 -23.97 10.12 10.69
N PHE A 20 -24.51 9.03 10.11
CA PHE A 20 -24.40 8.77 8.69
C PHE A 20 -25.09 9.85 7.85
N ASP A 21 -24.37 10.38 6.87
CA ASP A 21 -24.87 11.34 5.89
C ASP A 21 -24.45 10.87 4.49
N GLU A 22 -25.43 10.63 3.62
CA GLU A 22 -25.20 10.17 2.24
C GLU A 22 -24.44 11.19 1.38
N LYS A 23 -24.47 12.47 1.76
CA LYS A 23 -23.76 13.54 1.04
C LYS A 23 -22.32 13.70 1.52
N ASP A 24 -21.96 13.09 2.65
CA ASP A 24 -20.61 13.14 3.20
C ASP A 24 -19.71 12.11 2.51
N GLN A 25 -19.00 12.55 1.48
CA GLN A 25 -18.07 11.71 0.73
C GLN A 25 -16.90 11.17 1.57
N LEU A 26 -16.60 11.82 2.70
CA LEU A 26 -15.50 11.45 3.60
C LEU A 26 -16.01 10.82 4.90
N PHE A 27 -17.26 10.37 4.92
CA PHE A 27 -17.84 9.77 6.11
C PHE A 27 -17.02 8.55 6.59
N GLY A 28 -16.46 8.63 7.80
CA GLY A 28 -15.59 7.60 8.37
C GLY A 28 -14.13 7.64 7.91
N LEU A 29 -13.72 8.67 7.16
CA LEU A 29 -12.34 8.91 6.70
C LEU A 29 -11.82 10.28 7.16
N ARG A 30 -12.48 10.92 8.13
CA ARG A 30 -12.07 12.24 8.61
C ARG A 30 -10.94 12.09 9.63
N PRO A 31 -10.04 13.09 9.75
CA PRO A 31 -9.04 13.10 10.82
C PRO A 31 -9.64 13.04 12.24
N THR A 32 -10.91 13.39 12.39
CA THR A 32 -11.68 13.33 13.64
C THR A 32 -12.28 11.95 13.94
N ASP A 33 -12.17 10.98 13.02
CA ASP A 33 -12.63 9.60 13.22
C ASP A 33 -11.52 8.77 13.89
N ASP A 34 -11.16 9.13 15.13
CA ASP A 34 -9.96 8.66 15.85
C ASP A 34 -10.24 7.56 16.90
N LYS A 35 -11.52 7.27 17.16
CA LYS A 35 -11.90 6.23 18.13
C LYS A 35 -11.55 4.85 17.57
N ILE A 36 -10.63 4.13 18.21
CA ILE A 36 -10.22 2.79 17.76
C ILE A 36 -11.36 1.78 17.94
N ALA A 37 -11.66 1.00 16.90
CA ALA A 37 -12.64 -0.07 16.97
C ALA A 37 -12.04 -1.30 17.69
N THR A 38 -12.78 -1.83 18.67
CA THR A 38 -12.38 -3.02 19.44
C THR A 38 -13.21 -4.25 19.09
N VAL A 39 -14.32 -4.08 18.37
CA VAL A 39 -15.25 -5.13 17.95
C VAL A 39 -15.81 -4.78 16.58
N ASN A 40 -15.94 -5.78 15.70
CA ASN A 40 -16.71 -5.65 14.47
C ASN A 40 -18.18 -6.07 14.71
N PRO A 41 -19.16 -5.14 14.77
CA PRO A 41 -20.55 -5.46 15.08
C PRO A 41 -21.25 -6.25 13.97
N ALA A 42 -20.73 -6.24 12.74
CA ALA A 42 -21.28 -7.02 11.63
C ALA A 42 -20.79 -8.47 11.63
N SER A 43 -19.82 -8.81 12.48
CA SER A 43 -19.29 -10.18 12.58
C SER A 43 -20.22 -11.09 13.37
N LYS A 44 -20.51 -12.28 12.84
CA LYS A 44 -21.26 -13.33 13.56
C LYS A 44 -20.51 -13.82 14.81
N THR A 45 -19.18 -13.73 14.79
CA THR A 45 -18.29 -14.08 15.90
C THR A 45 -17.47 -12.85 16.26
N PRO A 46 -17.65 -12.27 17.46
CA PRO A 46 -16.90 -11.08 17.87
C PRO A 46 -15.38 -11.31 17.80
N TYR A 47 -14.65 -10.32 17.27
CA TYR A 47 -13.19 -10.31 17.25
C TYR A 47 -12.68 -8.86 17.27
N HIS A 48 -11.43 -8.68 17.67
CA HIS A 48 -10.77 -7.38 17.65
C HIS A 48 -10.25 -7.08 16.24
N PRO A 49 -10.78 -6.06 15.52
CA PRO A 49 -10.49 -5.87 14.10
C PRO A 49 -9.07 -5.37 13.81
N ASN A 50 -8.36 -4.93 14.85
CA ASN A 50 -6.98 -4.46 14.77
C ASN A 50 -5.96 -5.48 15.31
N ASP A 51 -6.38 -6.72 15.63
CA ASP A 51 -5.49 -7.77 16.13
C ASP A 51 -5.63 -9.09 15.31
N PRO A 52 -4.72 -9.34 14.34
CA PRO A 52 -3.64 -8.45 13.90
C PRO A 52 -4.16 -7.29 13.02
N MET A 53 -3.40 -6.21 12.95
CA MET A 53 -3.69 -5.11 12.04
C MET A 53 -3.49 -5.53 10.58
N MET A 54 -4.45 -5.19 9.71
CA MET A 54 -4.42 -5.59 8.31
C MET A 54 -3.55 -4.65 7.48
N PRO A 55 -2.81 -5.16 6.48
CA PRO A 55 -2.04 -4.30 5.59
C PRO A 55 -2.96 -3.50 4.65
N ILE A 56 -2.67 -2.21 4.49
CA ILE A 56 -3.27 -1.34 3.48
C ILE A 56 -2.44 -1.30 2.21
N ALA A 57 -1.11 -1.30 2.34
CA ALA A 57 -0.20 -1.28 1.21
C ALA A 57 1.03 -2.15 1.49
N TRP A 58 1.47 -2.91 0.49
CA TRP A 58 2.60 -3.84 0.63
C TRP A 58 3.32 -4.08 -0.69
N LEU A 59 4.56 -4.55 -0.57
CA LEU A 59 5.36 -5.07 -1.67
C LEU A 59 5.39 -6.60 -1.64
N LYS A 60 5.40 -7.21 -2.81
CA LYS A 60 5.53 -8.66 -2.98
C LYS A 60 6.41 -8.97 -4.19
N PRO A 61 7.55 -9.66 -4.02
CA PRO A 61 8.33 -10.13 -5.15
C PRO A 61 7.55 -11.22 -5.88
N TYR A 62 7.71 -11.27 -7.19
CA TYR A 62 7.13 -12.31 -8.02
C TYR A 62 8.16 -12.81 -9.04
N GLN A 63 7.96 -14.05 -9.49
CA GLN A 63 8.76 -14.68 -10.52
C GLN A 63 7.82 -15.36 -11.51
N LEU A 64 7.92 -14.99 -12.77
CA LEU A 64 7.19 -15.67 -13.85
C LEU A 64 8.03 -16.83 -14.40
N PRO A 65 7.42 -17.92 -14.88
CA PRO A 65 8.16 -18.98 -15.56
C PRO A 65 8.92 -18.40 -16.76
N LYS A 66 10.24 -18.57 -16.79
CA LYS A 66 11.16 -18.01 -17.82
C LYS A 66 11.16 -16.47 -17.93
N GLY A 67 10.54 -15.75 -17.00
CA GLY A 67 10.51 -14.29 -16.98
C GLY A 67 11.59 -13.68 -16.09
N LYS A 68 11.69 -12.34 -16.10
CA LYS A 68 12.50 -11.60 -15.12
C LYS A 68 11.80 -11.60 -13.76
N SER A 69 12.59 -11.62 -12.68
CA SER A 69 12.06 -11.34 -11.35
C SER A 69 11.57 -9.90 -11.30
N GLY A 70 10.47 -9.68 -10.59
CA GLY A 70 9.86 -8.37 -10.44
C GLY A 70 9.31 -8.15 -9.04
N MET A 71 8.94 -6.91 -8.77
CA MET A 71 8.28 -6.50 -7.54
C MET A 71 6.88 -6.01 -7.88
N ALA A 72 5.88 -6.44 -7.12
CA ALA A 72 4.53 -5.91 -7.20
C ALA A 72 4.26 -5.02 -5.98
N PHE A 73 3.70 -3.84 -6.21
CA PHE A 73 3.05 -3.04 -5.18
C PHE A 73 1.55 -3.34 -5.21
N THR A 74 0.94 -3.49 -4.04
CA THR A 74 -0.49 -3.69 -3.91
C THR A 74 -1.02 -2.81 -2.79
N ALA A 75 -2.20 -2.22 -3.01
CA ALA A 75 -2.91 -1.44 -2.01
C ALA A 75 -4.40 -1.77 -2.02
N THR A 76 -5.05 -1.73 -0.85
CA THR A 76 -6.51 -1.86 -0.68
C THR A 76 -7.22 -0.50 -0.59
N ILE A 77 -6.46 0.58 -0.79
CA ILE A 77 -6.93 1.95 -1.01
C ILE A 77 -6.70 2.32 -2.48
N GLY A 78 -7.36 3.38 -2.94
CA GLY A 78 -7.28 3.86 -4.33
C GLY A 78 -8.62 4.27 -4.92
N ALA A 79 -9.65 4.45 -4.10
CA ALA A 79 -10.88 5.13 -4.52
C ALA A 79 -10.56 6.58 -4.90
N SER A 80 -11.41 7.20 -5.73
CA SER A 80 -11.23 8.60 -6.13
C SER A 80 -11.16 9.57 -4.94
N THR A 81 -11.87 9.26 -3.85
CA THR A 81 -11.86 10.01 -2.59
C THR A 81 -10.54 9.86 -1.83
N ASP A 82 -9.88 8.71 -1.89
CA ASP A 82 -8.57 8.50 -1.23
C ASP A 82 -7.51 9.44 -1.80
N LEU A 83 -7.62 9.78 -3.09
CA LEU A 83 -6.72 10.72 -3.77
C LEU A 83 -6.89 12.16 -3.31
N LEU A 84 -7.88 12.51 -2.46
CA LEU A 84 -7.93 13.80 -1.78
C LEU A 84 -6.85 13.91 -0.70
N SER A 85 -6.40 12.78 -0.13
CA SER A 85 -5.29 12.73 0.81
C SER A 85 -3.93 12.91 0.11
N GLU A 86 -3.15 13.89 0.56
CA GLU A 86 -1.78 14.11 0.07
C GLU A 86 -0.89 12.87 0.31
N GLY A 87 -1.03 12.23 1.48
CA GLY A 87 -0.25 11.06 1.84
C GLY A 87 -0.46 9.89 0.88
N VAL A 88 -1.71 9.66 0.46
CA VAL A 88 -2.07 8.59 -0.48
C VAL A 88 -1.50 8.89 -1.87
N ARG A 89 -1.63 10.12 -2.37
CA ARG A 89 -1.02 10.52 -3.64
C ARG A 89 0.49 10.28 -3.64
N ARG A 90 1.17 10.71 -2.58
CA ARG A 90 2.62 10.54 -2.42
C ARG A 90 3.03 9.07 -2.33
N LEU A 91 2.23 8.23 -1.65
CA LEU A 91 2.45 6.79 -1.58
C LEU A 91 2.45 6.17 -2.98
N PHE A 92 1.45 6.46 -3.81
CA PHE A 92 1.37 5.91 -5.17
C PHE A 92 2.50 6.41 -6.06
N VAL A 93 2.81 7.71 -6.04
CA VAL A 93 3.94 8.27 -6.81
C VAL A 93 5.25 7.59 -6.43
N ASN A 94 5.53 7.47 -5.13
CA ASN A 94 6.75 6.81 -4.64
C ASN A 94 6.78 5.32 -5.00
N ALA A 95 5.65 4.63 -4.90
CA ALA A 95 5.55 3.23 -5.32
C ALA A 95 5.85 3.07 -6.81
N THR A 96 5.31 3.94 -7.67
CA THR A 96 5.61 3.93 -9.11
C THR A 96 7.09 4.14 -9.39
N TYR A 97 7.72 5.17 -8.78
CA TYR A 97 9.16 5.39 -8.92
C TYR A 97 9.97 4.19 -8.41
N HIS A 98 9.59 3.60 -7.27
CA HIS A 98 10.26 2.45 -6.72
C HIS A 98 10.21 1.25 -7.69
N LEU A 99 9.05 0.93 -8.26
CA LEU A 99 8.88 -0.20 -9.18
C LEU A 99 9.56 0.01 -10.54
N LEU A 100 9.66 1.25 -11.03
CA LEU A 100 10.33 1.55 -12.29
C LEU A 100 11.85 1.70 -12.14
N ALA A 101 12.31 2.32 -11.05
CA ALA A 101 13.74 2.57 -10.81
C ALA A 101 14.49 1.31 -10.35
N THR A 102 13.82 0.34 -9.73
CA THR A 102 14.43 -0.95 -9.36
C THR A 102 14.61 -1.91 -10.55
N GLY A 103 14.09 -1.56 -11.72
CA GLY A 103 14.27 -2.30 -12.98
C GLY A 103 15.53 -1.93 -13.77
N THR A 104 16.24 -0.86 -13.38
CA THR A 104 17.50 -0.47 -13.99
C THR A 104 18.67 -0.93 -13.14
N CYS A 105 19.28 -2.04 -13.55
CA CYS A 105 20.72 -1.95 -13.81
C CYS A 105 20.92 -0.62 -14.56
N CYS A 106 21.63 0.34 -13.96
CA CYS A 106 21.79 1.76 -14.36
C CYS A 106 21.12 2.85 -13.48
N PHE A 107 21.17 2.73 -12.15
CA PHE A 107 21.41 3.91 -11.31
C PHE A 107 22.76 3.75 -10.59
N HIS A 108 23.81 3.58 -11.39
CA HIS A 108 25.19 3.71 -10.95
C HIS A 108 25.74 5.03 -11.52
N PRO A 109 26.45 5.86 -10.75
CA PRO A 109 26.96 7.16 -11.23
C PRO A 109 28.00 7.04 -12.36
N LYS A 110 28.31 5.83 -12.85
CA LYS A 110 29.17 5.59 -14.03
C LYS A 110 28.43 5.18 -15.30
N CYS A 111 27.11 5.32 -15.37
CA CYS A 111 26.33 5.04 -16.58
C CYS A 111 26.25 6.23 -17.56
N TYR A 112 27.24 7.12 -17.52
CA TYR A 112 27.59 7.99 -18.64
C TYR A 112 28.93 7.49 -19.19
N HIS A 113 28.95 6.41 -19.99
CA HIS A 113 29.96 6.09 -21.04
C HIS A 113 29.66 4.71 -21.69
N PRO A 114 29.98 4.51 -22.99
CA PRO A 114 29.77 3.24 -23.70
C PRO A 114 31.04 2.34 -23.67
N PRO A 115 31.03 1.18 -24.35
CA PRO A 115 30.76 -0.16 -23.84
C PRO A 115 32.04 -0.93 -23.43
N GLN A 116 31.98 -1.81 -22.43
CA GLN A 116 33.04 -2.81 -22.21
C GLN A 116 32.47 -4.21 -21.97
N ARG A 117 33.10 -5.15 -22.68
CA ARG A 117 32.82 -6.58 -22.76
C ARG A 117 32.87 -7.27 -21.39
N GLY A 118 32.02 -8.27 -21.23
CA GLY A 118 32.12 -9.26 -20.15
C GLY A 118 31.20 -8.99 -18.97
N CYS A 119 29.90 -9.25 -19.15
CA CYS A 119 29.13 -9.81 -18.05
C CYS A 119 29.45 -11.31 -17.97
N PRO A 120 29.60 -11.90 -16.77
CA PRO A 120 29.38 -13.33 -16.60
C PRO A 120 27.95 -13.71 -16.98
#